data_AF-A0A1E3W390-F1
#
_entry.id   AF-A0A1E3W390-F1
#
_cell.length_a   1.000
_cell.length_b   1.000
_cell.length_c   1.000
_cell.angle_alpha   90.00
_cell.angle_beta   90.00
_cell.angle_gamma   90.00
#
_symmetry.space_group_name_H-M   'P 1'
#
loop_
_entity.id
_entity.type
_entity.pdbx_description
1 polymer ?
#
loop_
_entity_poly.entity_id
_entity_poly.type
_entity_poly.pdbx_seq_one_letter_code
_entity_poly.pdbx_strand_id
1 'polypeptide(L)'
;MVNPQSESLVLRHFYTTNFDPETAHLLLQYAVAMADRICAMTGAGAGRLKRVELAPHPTVRLDHLEPWFGPVLEPAPGTSTLIEIPRVVADRVFLSVARDRSVQGPPPGLEPLRGDGSLTHSAIIILRSMFEDGVPTVRDLAEVCGMSVRSLQRSLSEEGTTFSTLLVSVRKALAEQRLSSPKTKVASVSADLGYAGQSSLTRAMRRWTGLPPKRFKKQLQT
;
A
#
# COMPACT_ATOMS: atom_id res chain seq x y z
N MET A 1 3.17 -4.28 -20.21
CA MET A 1 3.99 -3.31 -20.98
C MET A 1 3.18 -2.03 -21.13
N VAL A 2 3.63 -0.94 -20.51
CA VAL A 2 2.97 0.37 -20.65
C VAL A 2 3.58 1.03 -21.88
N ASN A 3 2.78 1.27 -22.93
CA ASN A 3 3.23 2.03 -24.10
C ASN A 3 3.33 3.52 -23.71
N PRO A 4 4.53 4.12 -23.69
CA PRO A 4 4.73 5.52 -23.28
C PRO A 4 4.13 6.54 -24.26
N GLN A 5 3.65 6.13 -25.44
CA GLN A 5 2.93 6.99 -26.38
C GLN A 5 1.40 6.87 -26.33
N SER A 6 0.85 6.09 -25.39
CA SER A 6 -0.60 5.98 -25.23
C SER A 6 -1.16 7.18 -24.46
N GLU A 7 -2.10 7.91 -25.06
CA GLU A 7 -2.83 9.04 -24.44
C GLU A 7 -3.64 8.63 -23.19
N SER A 8 -3.81 7.33 -22.95
CA SER A 8 -4.49 6.77 -21.80
C SER A 8 -3.65 5.72 -21.07
N LEU A 9 -3.83 5.65 -19.74
CA LEU A 9 -3.49 4.51 -18.90
C LEU A 9 -4.66 3.52 -18.92
N VAL A 10 -4.40 2.26 -19.24
CA VAL A 10 -5.41 1.20 -19.27
C VAL A 10 -5.17 0.24 -18.12
N LEU A 11 -6.14 0.13 -17.22
CA LEU A 11 -6.18 -0.86 -16.16
C LEU A 11 -7.03 -2.03 -16.62
N ARG A 12 -6.42 -3.21 -16.76
CA ARG A 12 -7.16 -4.45 -17.02
C ARG A 12 -7.15 -5.32 -15.77
N HIS A 13 -8.33 -5.69 -15.31
CA HIS A 13 -8.53 -6.50 -14.14
C HIS A 13 -9.36 -7.75 -14.48
N PHE A 14 -9.12 -8.82 -13.74
CA PHE A 14 -9.94 -10.03 -13.76
C PHE A 14 -9.80 -10.71 -12.39
N TYR A 15 -10.84 -11.43 -12.00
CA TYR A 15 -10.79 -12.29 -10.83
C TYR A 15 -10.34 -13.69 -11.25
N THR A 16 -9.43 -14.29 -10.49
CA THR A 16 -9.03 -15.70 -10.64
C THR A 16 -10.04 -16.65 -10.00
N THR A 17 -10.83 -16.14 -9.07
CA THR A 17 -11.92 -16.86 -8.40
C THR A 17 -13.22 -16.65 -9.18
N ASN A 18 -14.01 -17.72 -9.35
CA ASN A 18 -15.32 -17.62 -9.94
C ASN A 18 -16.34 -17.22 -8.87
N PHE A 19 -17.04 -16.11 -9.08
CA PHE A 19 -18.10 -15.63 -8.20
C PHE A 19 -19.46 -15.89 -8.83
N ASP A 20 -20.50 -15.96 -8.02
CA ASP A 20 -21.86 -15.89 -8.54
C ASP A 20 -22.11 -14.54 -9.24
N PRO A 21 -23.08 -14.45 -10.16
CA PRO A 21 -23.29 -13.25 -10.96
C PRO A 21 -23.57 -11.98 -10.15
N GLU A 22 -24.25 -12.09 -9.00
CA GLU A 22 -24.59 -10.94 -8.15
C GLU A 22 -23.34 -10.41 -7.45
N THR A 23 -22.57 -11.29 -6.81
CA THR A 23 -21.30 -10.93 -6.17
C THR A 23 -20.30 -10.37 -7.18
N ALA A 24 -20.15 -11.02 -8.34
CA ALA A 24 -19.27 -10.52 -9.39
C ALA A 24 -19.66 -9.10 -9.81
N HIS A 25 -20.95 -8.88 -10.04
CA HIS A 25 -21.48 -7.59 -10.48
C HIS A 25 -21.26 -6.49 -9.43
N LEU A 26 -21.45 -6.78 -8.13
CA LEU A 26 -21.17 -5.83 -7.05
C LEU A 26 -19.69 -5.49 -6.92
N LEU A 27 -18.81 -6.49 -7.02
CA LEU A 27 -17.35 -6.28 -6.96
C LEU A 27 -16.86 -5.41 -8.10
N LEU A 28 -17.41 -5.61 -9.31
CA LEU A 28 -17.11 -4.79 -10.47
C LEU A 28 -17.56 -3.34 -10.31
N GLN A 29 -18.78 -3.12 -9.80
CA GLN A 29 -19.26 -1.78 -9.47
C GLN A 29 -18.34 -1.08 -8.47
N TYR A 30 -17.94 -1.78 -7.42
CA TYR A 30 -17.02 -1.25 -6.42
C TYR A 30 -15.66 -0.88 -7.02
N ALA A 31 -15.10 -1.73 -7.89
CA ALA A 31 -13.82 -1.46 -8.55
C ALA A 31 -13.86 -0.18 -9.40
N VAL A 32 -14.93 0.03 -10.18
CA VAL A 32 -15.10 1.23 -11.01
C VAL A 32 -15.33 2.46 -10.13
N ALA A 33 -16.19 2.36 -9.11
CA ALA A 33 -16.43 3.46 -8.18
C ALA A 33 -15.14 3.87 -7.44
N MET A 34 -14.31 2.90 -7.06
CA MET A 34 -13.02 3.16 -6.45
C MET A 34 -12.07 3.87 -7.42
N ALA A 35 -11.98 3.41 -8.67
CA ALA A 35 -11.14 4.06 -9.69
C ALA A 35 -11.60 5.50 -9.98
N ASP A 36 -12.91 5.71 -10.14
CA ASP A 36 -13.50 7.04 -10.34
C ASP A 36 -13.17 7.97 -9.17
N ARG A 37 -13.36 7.48 -7.93
CA ARG A 37 -13.09 8.25 -6.72
C ARG A 37 -11.61 8.60 -6.57
N ILE A 38 -10.71 7.69 -6.91
CA ILE A 38 -9.26 7.95 -6.94
C ILE A 38 -8.93 9.05 -7.95
N CYS A 39 -9.48 8.96 -9.16
CA CYS A 39 -9.27 9.98 -10.19
C CYS A 39 -9.80 11.36 -9.75
N ALA A 40 -10.92 11.41 -9.03
CA ALA A 40 -11.48 12.65 -8.50
C ALA A 40 -10.53 13.34 -7.48
N MET A 41 -9.69 12.58 -6.77
CA MET A 41 -8.70 13.15 -5.83
C MET A 41 -7.61 13.99 -6.50
N THR A 42 -7.48 13.92 -7.83
CA THR A 42 -6.59 14.78 -8.62
C THR A 42 -7.19 16.16 -8.94
N GLY A 43 -8.43 16.41 -8.51
CA GLY A 43 -9.21 17.59 -8.90
C GLY A 43 -9.84 17.48 -10.29
N ALA A 44 -9.79 16.31 -10.92
CA ALA A 44 -10.48 16.06 -12.18
C ALA A 44 -12.00 16.07 -11.99
N GLY A 45 -12.70 16.85 -12.84
CA GLY A 45 -14.17 16.95 -12.86
C GLY A 45 -14.85 15.74 -13.51
N ALA A 46 -16.06 15.96 -14.05
CA ALA A 46 -16.76 14.95 -14.84
C ALA A 46 -15.93 14.52 -16.07
N GLY A 47 -16.02 13.25 -16.48
CA GLY A 47 -15.24 12.70 -17.62
C GLY A 47 -13.80 12.28 -17.28
N ARG A 48 -13.52 12.00 -15.99
CA ARG A 48 -12.20 11.55 -15.51
C ARG A 48 -11.85 10.10 -15.86
N LEU A 49 -12.85 9.29 -16.20
CA LEU A 49 -12.69 8.01 -16.86
C LEU A 49 -13.11 8.18 -18.31
N LYS A 50 -12.33 7.62 -19.25
CA LYS A 50 -12.61 7.72 -20.68
C LYS A 50 -13.51 6.59 -21.16
N ARG A 51 -13.28 5.37 -20.65
CA ARG A 51 -13.98 4.15 -21.06
C ARG A 51 -13.90 3.10 -19.96
N VAL A 52 -14.98 2.37 -19.73
CA VAL A 52 -15.09 1.32 -18.73
C VAL A 52 -15.80 0.12 -19.35
N GLU A 53 -15.12 -1.02 -19.47
CA GLU A 53 -15.76 -2.27 -19.90
C GLU A 53 -16.07 -3.15 -18.69
N LEU A 54 -17.33 -3.53 -18.50
CA LEU A 54 -17.78 -4.45 -17.44
C LEU A 54 -18.50 -5.67 -18.00
N ALA A 55 -18.29 -6.83 -17.38
CA ALA A 55 -19.09 -8.01 -17.68
C ALA A 55 -20.56 -7.73 -17.34
N PRO A 56 -21.51 -7.83 -18.28
CA PRO A 56 -22.90 -7.52 -18.01
C PRO A 56 -23.52 -8.59 -17.10
N HIS A 57 -24.24 -8.16 -16.07
CA HIS A 57 -25.04 -9.09 -15.26
C HIS A 57 -26.09 -9.78 -16.15
N PRO A 58 -26.33 -11.10 -15.99
CA PRO A 58 -27.23 -11.87 -16.87
C PRO A 58 -28.66 -11.30 -16.92
N THR A 59 -29.19 -10.86 -15.78
CA THR A 59 -30.55 -10.31 -15.67
C THR A 59 -30.61 -8.78 -15.79
N VAL A 60 -29.96 -8.05 -14.88
CA VAL A 60 -30.09 -6.57 -14.77
C VAL A 60 -29.20 -5.77 -15.72
N ARG A 61 -28.36 -6.44 -16.52
CA ARG A 61 -27.45 -5.83 -17.50
C ARG A 61 -26.60 -4.70 -16.88
N LEU A 62 -26.26 -3.67 -17.64
CA LEU A 62 -25.47 -2.52 -17.17
C LEU A 62 -26.28 -1.22 -17.09
N ASP A 63 -27.49 -1.17 -17.65
CA ASP A 63 -28.25 0.06 -17.85
C ASP A 63 -28.52 0.81 -16.53
N HIS A 64 -28.76 0.05 -15.45
CA HIS A 64 -28.96 0.63 -14.12
C HIS A 64 -27.72 1.34 -13.56
N LEU A 65 -26.52 1.15 -14.11
CA LEU A 65 -25.29 1.79 -13.64
C LEU A 65 -24.99 3.13 -14.33
N GLU A 66 -25.67 3.43 -15.44
CA GLU A 66 -25.49 4.67 -16.21
C GLU A 66 -25.63 5.96 -15.37
N PRO A 67 -26.57 6.08 -14.40
CA PRO A 67 -26.66 7.27 -13.56
C PRO A 67 -25.41 7.56 -12.70
N TRP A 68 -24.63 6.53 -12.37
CA TRP A 68 -23.47 6.65 -11.49
C TRP A 68 -22.15 6.84 -12.24
N PHE A 69 -22.00 6.16 -13.38
CA PHE A 69 -20.74 6.18 -14.15
C PHE A 69 -20.85 6.99 -15.45
N GLY A 70 -22.07 7.31 -15.89
CA GLY A 70 -22.33 8.01 -17.14
C GLY A 70 -22.13 7.10 -18.37
N PRO A 71 -22.01 7.70 -19.56
CA PRO A 71 -21.99 6.98 -20.84
C PRO A 71 -20.66 6.27 -21.13
N VAL A 72 -19.73 6.22 -20.17
CA VAL A 72 -18.42 5.59 -20.34
C VAL A 72 -18.48 4.08 -20.22
N LEU A 73 -19.62 3.51 -19.81
CA LEU A 73 -19.83 2.08 -19.60
C LEU A 73 -20.12 1.35 -20.90
N GLU A 74 -19.37 0.28 -21.12
CA GLU A 74 -19.55 -0.63 -22.25
C GLU A 74 -19.59 -2.10 -21.77
N PRO A 75 -20.34 -2.98 -22.43
CA PRO A 75 -20.33 -4.39 -22.12
C PRO A 75 -19.00 -5.02 -22.52
N ALA A 76 -18.32 -5.64 -21.56
CA ALA A 76 -17.10 -6.40 -21.80
C ALA A 76 -17.42 -7.70 -22.56
N PRO A 77 -16.54 -8.16 -23.47
CA PRO A 77 -16.71 -9.41 -24.21
C PRO A 77 -16.50 -10.67 -23.33
N GLY A 78 -16.11 -10.51 -22.06
CA GLY A 78 -15.88 -11.61 -21.12
C GLY A 78 -15.86 -11.11 -19.68
N THR A 79 -15.21 -11.85 -18.79
CA THR A 79 -15.13 -11.52 -17.35
C THR A 79 -14.06 -10.49 -17.00
N SER A 80 -13.27 -10.05 -17.99
CA SER A 80 -12.24 -9.05 -17.77
C SER A 80 -12.83 -7.64 -17.79
N THR A 81 -12.46 -6.86 -16.79
CA THR A 81 -12.79 -5.44 -16.67
C THR A 81 -11.68 -4.58 -17.21
N LEU A 82 -12.06 -3.52 -17.92
CA LEU A 82 -11.15 -2.51 -18.43
C LEU A 82 -11.57 -1.15 -17.89
N ILE A 83 -10.61 -0.37 -17.40
CA ILE A 83 -10.79 1.03 -17.01
C ILE A 83 -9.73 1.85 -17.73
N GLU A 84 -10.16 2.74 -18.63
CA GLU A 84 -9.31 3.65 -19.37
C GLU A 84 -9.32 5.03 -18.70
N ILE A 85 -8.14 5.47 -18.25
CA ILE A 85 -7.93 6.75 -17.57
C ILE A 85 -7.07 7.63 -18.49
N PRO A 86 -7.52 8.83 -18.88
CA PRO A 86 -6.68 9.76 -19.63
C PRO A 86 -5.38 10.05 -18.88
N ARG A 87 -4.23 10.10 -19.58
CA ARG A 87 -2.92 10.42 -18.96
C ARG A 87 -2.92 11.77 -18.24
N VAL A 88 -3.64 12.75 -18.81
CA VAL A 88 -3.83 14.07 -18.19
C VAL A 88 -4.52 14.01 -16.81
N VAL A 89 -5.20 12.92 -16.49
CA VAL A 89 -5.74 12.64 -15.14
C VAL A 89 -4.78 11.71 -14.38
N ALA A 90 -4.33 10.61 -15.00
CA ALA A 90 -3.54 9.58 -14.34
C ALA A 90 -2.18 10.09 -13.83
N ASP A 91 -1.56 11.03 -14.55
CA ASP A 91 -0.25 11.59 -14.23
C ASP A 91 -0.35 12.84 -13.32
N ARG A 92 -1.58 13.28 -12.96
CA ARG A 92 -1.76 14.38 -12.00
C ARG A 92 -1.48 13.91 -10.59
N VAL A 93 -0.74 14.74 -9.86
CA VAL A 93 -0.57 14.58 -8.42
C VAL A 93 -1.90 14.84 -7.72
N PHE A 94 -2.24 14.04 -6.72
CA PHE A 94 -3.41 14.28 -5.87
C PHE A 94 -3.36 15.69 -5.24
N LEU A 95 -4.53 16.28 -5.01
CA LEU A 95 -4.63 17.55 -4.30
C LEU A 95 -4.07 17.41 -2.87
N SER A 96 -3.54 18.50 -2.29
CA SER A 96 -2.91 18.45 -0.96
C SER A 96 -3.84 17.87 0.11
N VAL A 97 -5.14 18.21 0.08
CA VAL A 97 -6.16 17.67 1.00
C VAL A 97 -6.33 16.16 0.85
N ALA A 98 -6.14 15.63 -0.36
CA ALA A 98 -6.24 14.20 -0.63
C ALA A 98 -4.93 13.45 -0.27
N ARG A 99 -3.77 14.12 -0.37
CA ARG A 99 -2.46 13.57 0.02
C ARG A 99 -2.28 13.56 1.53
N ASP A 100 -2.65 14.66 2.18
CA ASP A 100 -2.44 14.85 3.60
C ASP A 100 -3.68 14.47 4.40
N ARG A 101 -3.92 13.16 4.47
CA ARG A 101 -4.97 12.59 5.32
C ARG A 101 -4.64 12.67 6.81
N SER A 102 -3.49 13.21 7.20
CA SER A 102 -3.24 13.51 8.62
C SER A 102 -4.06 14.71 9.09
N VAL A 103 -4.37 15.65 8.17
CA VAL A 103 -5.16 16.87 8.47
C VAL A 103 -6.64 16.53 8.67
N GLN A 104 -7.15 15.58 7.89
CA GLN A 104 -8.49 15.03 8.09
C GLN A 104 -8.32 13.66 8.73
N GLY A 105 -8.30 13.63 10.06
CA GLY A 105 -8.32 12.40 10.83
C GLY A 105 -9.44 11.44 10.37
N PRO A 106 -9.42 10.18 10.81
CA PRO A 106 -10.42 9.21 10.37
C PRO A 106 -11.84 9.73 10.62
N PRO A 107 -12.82 9.39 9.75
CA PRO A 107 -14.21 9.77 9.96
C PRO A 107 -14.68 9.41 11.38
N PRO A 108 -15.56 10.22 12.01
CA PRO A 108 -16.06 9.92 13.35
C PRO A 108 -16.63 8.50 13.44
N GLY A 109 -16.23 7.74 14.46
CA GLY A 109 -16.65 6.36 14.68
C GLY A 109 -15.87 5.30 13.91
N LEU A 110 -14.90 5.68 13.07
CA LEU A 110 -14.02 4.75 12.37
C LEU A 110 -12.65 4.70 13.07
N GLU A 111 -12.42 3.66 13.86
CA GLU A 111 -11.11 3.43 14.46
C GLU A 111 -10.11 2.95 13.38
N PRO A 112 -8.84 3.39 13.44
CA PRO A 112 -7.81 2.86 12.55
C PRO A 112 -7.74 1.33 12.63
N LEU A 113 -7.83 0.65 11.49
CA LEU A 113 -7.74 -0.83 11.41
C LEU A 113 -6.43 -1.36 12.01
N ARG A 114 -5.37 -0.54 12.00
CA ARG A 114 -4.08 -0.82 12.61
C ARG A 114 -3.50 0.46 13.19
N GLY A 115 -3.04 0.38 14.44
CA GLY A 115 -2.34 1.49 15.09
C GLY A 115 -3.24 2.51 15.77
N ASP A 116 -2.66 3.69 16.00
CA ASP A 116 -3.26 4.81 16.72
C ASP A 116 -3.62 6.00 15.80
N GLY A 117 -3.47 5.83 14.48
CA GLY A 117 -3.70 6.89 13.50
C GLY A 117 -2.54 7.86 13.32
N SER A 118 -1.44 7.72 14.06
CA SER A 118 -0.24 8.54 13.89
C SER A 118 0.52 8.23 12.59
N LEU A 119 1.30 9.20 12.11
CA LEU A 119 2.23 8.99 11.02
C LEU A 119 3.29 7.95 11.42
N THR A 120 3.74 7.98 12.67
CA THR A 120 4.71 7.05 13.25
C THR A 120 4.25 5.61 13.11
N HIS A 121 3.03 5.32 13.53
CA HIS A 121 2.53 3.94 13.48
C HIS A 121 2.29 3.48 12.03
N SER A 122 1.77 4.37 11.18
CA SER A 122 1.61 4.12 9.75
C SER A 122 2.95 3.82 9.07
N ALA A 123 3.98 4.61 9.38
CA ALA A 123 5.33 4.43 8.89
C ALA A 123 5.95 3.10 9.34
N ILE A 124 5.70 2.66 10.58
CA ILE A 124 6.15 1.33 11.07
C ILE A 124 5.52 0.20 10.24
N ILE A 125 4.22 0.29 9.94
CA ILE A 125 3.52 -0.72 9.12
C ILE A 125 4.12 -0.77 7.71
N ILE A 126 4.29 0.40 7.07
CA ILE A 126 4.83 0.52 5.71
C ILE A 126 6.29 0.02 5.66
N LEU A 127 7.12 0.41 6.62
CA LEU A 127 8.51 -0.03 6.68
C LEU A 127 8.60 -1.55 6.82
N ARG A 128 7.72 -2.19 7.61
CA ARG A 128 7.71 -3.66 7.74
C ARG A 128 7.46 -4.36 6.42
N SER A 129 6.52 -3.89 5.60
CA SER A 129 6.27 -4.49 4.28
C SER A 129 7.41 -4.24 3.30
N MET A 130 8.05 -3.06 3.35
CA MET A 130 9.20 -2.75 2.47
C MET A 130 10.39 -3.71 2.68
N PHE A 131 10.56 -4.27 3.90
CA PHE A 131 11.59 -5.28 4.19
C PHE A 131 11.40 -6.62 3.45
N GLU A 132 10.28 -6.83 2.76
CA GLU A 132 10.09 -7.96 1.84
C GLU A 132 10.83 -7.74 0.51
N ASP A 133 10.93 -6.49 0.05
CA ASP A 133 11.56 -6.11 -1.22
C ASP A 133 13.01 -5.61 -1.06
N GLY A 134 13.40 -5.20 0.16
CA GLY A 134 14.76 -4.72 0.44
C GLY A 134 14.84 -3.84 1.68
N VAL A 135 15.99 -3.21 1.91
CA VAL A 135 16.17 -2.33 3.07
C VAL A 135 15.69 -0.93 2.71
N PRO A 136 14.61 -0.42 3.30
CA PRO A 136 14.06 0.88 2.93
C PRO A 136 14.96 2.04 3.36
N THR A 137 14.99 3.07 2.52
CA THR A 137 15.59 4.38 2.81
C THR A 137 14.52 5.39 3.23
N VAL A 138 14.97 6.54 3.75
CA VAL A 138 14.05 7.64 4.07
C VAL A 138 13.35 8.19 2.83
N ARG A 139 14.00 8.10 1.66
CA ARG A 139 13.42 8.53 0.38
C ARG A 139 12.28 7.60 -0.01
N ASP A 140 12.47 6.29 0.11
CA ASP A 140 11.44 5.28 -0.24
C ASP A 140 10.20 5.46 0.64
N LEU A 141 10.39 5.69 1.95
CA LEU A 141 9.28 5.97 2.85
C LEU A 141 8.57 7.28 2.50
N ALA A 142 9.32 8.34 2.20
CA ALA A 142 8.74 9.64 1.84
C ALA A 142 7.91 9.54 0.55
N GLU A 143 8.41 8.81 -0.45
CA GLU A 143 7.72 8.57 -1.71
C GLU A 143 6.40 7.82 -1.49
N VAL A 144 6.41 6.72 -0.72
CA VAL A 144 5.19 5.97 -0.41
C VAL A 144 4.18 6.79 0.41
N CYS A 145 4.66 7.66 1.30
CA CYS A 145 3.81 8.60 2.04
C CYS A 145 3.34 9.79 1.18
N GLY A 146 3.81 9.95 -0.06
CA GLY A 146 3.49 11.11 -0.90
C GLY A 146 4.05 12.44 -0.38
N MET A 147 5.13 12.39 0.38
CA MET A 147 5.76 13.52 1.07
C MET A 147 7.16 13.83 0.52
N SER A 148 7.64 15.06 0.71
CA SER A 148 9.07 15.32 0.59
C SER A 148 9.81 14.71 1.80
N VAL A 149 11.09 14.34 1.64
CA VAL A 149 11.92 13.85 2.75
C VAL A 149 11.94 14.83 3.93
N ARG A 150 12.02 16.14 3.63
CA ARG A 150 12.00 17.20 4.66
C ARG A 150 10.67 17.23 5.41
N SER A 151 9.55 17.13 4.70
CA SER A 151 8.21 17.11 5.29
C SER A 151 8.03 15.88 6.18
N LEU A 152 8.42 14.70 5.69
CA LEU A 152 8.37 13.45 6.45
C LEU A 152 9.19 13.56 7.75
N GLN A 153 10.44 14.01 7.65
CA GLN A 153 11.32 14.15 8.81
C GLN A 153 10.77 15.15 9.83
N ARG A 154 10.21 16.28 9.36
CA ARG A 154 9.57 17.26 10.24
C ARG A 154 8.37 16.65 10.97
N SER A 155 7.45 16.01 10.26
CA SER A 155 6.26 15.40 10.88
C SER A 155 6.61 14.27 11.85
N LEU A 156 7.61 13.44 11.53
CA LEU A 156 8.11 12.45 12.48
C LEU A 156 8.73 13.09 13.72
N SER A 157 9.45 14.20 13.57
CA SER A 157 10.02 14.92 14.71
C SER A 157 8.96 15.60 15.58
N GLU A 158 7.87 16.09 14.98
CA GLU A 158 6.70 16.62 15.68
C GLU A 158 6.02 15.51 16.52
N GLU A 159 6.06 14.26 16.05
CA GLU A 159 5.64 13.07 16.81
C GLU A 159 6.74 12.48 17.72
N GLY A 160 7.87 13.18 17.90
CA GLY A 160 8.94 12.79 18.84
C GLY A 160 9.81 11.62 18.37
N THR A 161 9.83 11.30 17.08
CA THR A 161 10.62 10.20 16.51
C THR A 161 11.47 10.63 15.32
N THR A 162 12.23 9.69 14.78
CA THR A 162 12.99 9.89 13.54
C THR A 162 12.91 8.64 12.67
N PHE A 163 13.14 8.80 11.37
CA PHE A 163 13.26 7.65 10.46
C PHE A 163 14.22 6.58 10.98
N SER A 164 15.39 6.97 11.51
CA SER A 164 16.37 6.04 12.05
C SER A 164 15.86 5.27 13.26
N THR A 165 15.11 5.94 14.15
CA THR A 165 14.46 5.30 15.31
C THR A 165 13.43 4.27 14.84
N LEU A 166 12.58 4.64 13.87
CA LEU A 166 11.58 3.73 13.30
C LEU A 166 12.24 2.53 12.62
N LEU A 167 13.27 2.76 11.80
CA LEU A 167 14.00 1.70 11.11
C LEU A 167 14.63 0.71 12.08
N VAL A 168 15.18 1.18 13.20
CA VAL A 168 15.72 0.32 14.26
C VAL A 168 14.62 -0.48 14.94
N SER A 169 13.48 0.15 15.27
CA SER A 169 12.33 -0.52 15.88
C SER A 169 11.80 -1.65 14.99
N VAL A 170 11.63 -1.37 13.69
CA VAL A 170 11.18 -2.34 12.69
C VAL A 170 12.19 -3.48 12.53
N ARG A 171 13.49 -3.18 12.42
CA ARG A 171 14.53 -4.22 12.35
C ARG A 171 14.54 -5.11 13.59
N LYS A 172 14.35 -4.55 14.78
CA LYS A 172 14.26 -5.33 16.02
C LYS A 172 13.08 -6.29 15.96
N ALA A 173 11.88 -5.80 15.68
CA ALA A 173 10.67 -6.61 15.60
C ALA A 173 10.80 -7.74 14.55
N LEU A 174 11.33 -7.43 13.37
CA LEU A 174 11.56 -8.42 12.32
C LEU A 174 12.65 -9.44 12.69
N ALA A 175 13.72 -9.01 13.37
CA ALA A 175 14.75 -9.93 13.85
C ALA A 175 14.17 -10.93 14.86
N GLU A 176 13.41 -10.44 15.85
CA GLU A 176 12.76 -11.28 16.86
C GLU A 176 11.77 -12.26 16.21
N GLN A 177 10.93 -11.77 15.31
CA GLN A 177 9.97 -12.59 14.55
C GLN A 177 10.67 -13.65 13.69
N ARG A 178 11.72 -13.30 12.94
CA ARG A 178 12.41 -14.25 12.06
C ARG A 178 13.20 -15.29 12.85
N LEU A 179 13.74 -14.92 14.02
CA LEU A 179 14.51 -15.82 14.88
C LEU A 179 13.63 -16.78 15.70
N SER A 180 12.33 -16.53 15.84
CA SER A 180 11.41 -17.48 16.48
C SER A 180 11.24 -18.77 15.67
N SER A 181 11.42 -18.70 14.34
CA SER A 181 11.38 -19.89 13.49
C SER A 181 12.63 -20.78 13.67
N PRO A 182 12.46 -22.07 14.00
CA PRO A 182 13.58 -22.98 14.29
C PRO A 182 14.55 -23.17 13.13
N LYS A 183 14.08 -23.07 11.89
CA LYS A 183 14.88 -23.31 10.67
C LYS A 183 15.69 -22.09 10.23
N THR A 184 15.43 -20.90 10.78
CA THR A 184 16.07 -19.66 10.32
C THR A 184 17.55 -19.60 10.73
N LYS A 185 18.42 -19.30 9.76
CA LYS A 185 19.86 -19.06 9.99
C LYS A 185 20.10 -17.59 10.32
N VAL A 186 20.88 -17.31 11.37
CA VAL A 186 21.20 -15.93 11.79
C VAL A 186 21.87 -15.11 10.67
N ALA A 187 22.67 -15.74 9.82
CA ALA A 187 23.29 -15.09 8.67
C ALA A 187 22.27 -14.60 7.63
N SER A 188 21.21 -15.39 7.38
CA SER A 188 20.09 -14.97 6.51
C SER A 188 19.36 -13.78 7.13
N VAL A 189 18.98 -13.85 8.42
CA VAL A 189 18.35 -12.71 9.11
C VAL A 189 19.19 -11.44 9.03
N SER A 190 20.53 -11.57 9.10
CA SER A 190 21.43 -10.43 8.95
C SER A 190 21.35 -9.80 7.58
N ALA A 191 21.40 -10.61 6.52
CA ALA A 191 21.29 -10.15 5.14
C ALA A 191 19.92 -9.51 4.88
N ASP A 192 18.85 -10.19 5.27
CA ASP A 192 17.46 -9.76 5.05
C ASP A 192 17.08 -8.48 5.82
N LEU A 193 17.90 -8.04 6.78
CA LEU A 193 17.71 -6.79 7.54
C LEU A 193 18.71 -5.70 7.16
N GLY A 194 19.59 -5.96 6.20
CA GLY A 194 20.57 -4.99 5.70
C GLY A 194 21.79 -4.81 6.59
N TYR A 195 22.13 -5.80 7.41
CA TYR A 195 23.37 -5.74 8.18
C TYR A 195 24.54 -6.25 7.35
N ALA A 196 25.68 -5.55 7.42
CA ALA A 196 26.92 -5.91 6.73
C ALA A 196 27.46 -7.32 7.06
N GLY A 197 26.93 -7.96 8.10
CA GLY A 197 27.24 -9.34 8.44
C GLY A 197 26.70 -9.74 9.80
N GLN A 198 26.80 -11.03 10.12
CA GLN A 198 26.27 -11.63 11.35
C GLN A 198 26.79 -10.92 12.62
N SER A 199 28.04 -10.43 12.60
CA SER A 199 28.63 -9.70 13.72
C SER A 199 27.89 -8.38 13.99
N SER A 200 27.49 -7.66 12.94
CA SER A 200 26.71 -6.42 13.03
C SER A 200 25.31 -6.67 13.59
N LEU A 201 24.60 -7.69 13.10
CA LEU A 201 23.31 -8.09 13.67
C LEU A 201 23.47 -8.52 15.14
N THR A 202 24.55 -9.22 15.49
CA THR A 202 24.79 -9.69 16.86
C THR A 202 24.98 -8.51 17.83
N ARG A 203 25.73 -7.48 17.43
CA ARG A 203 25.88 -6.25 18.23
C ARG A 203 24.54 -5.53 18.39
N ALA A 204 23.76 -5.42 17.31
CA ALA A 204 22.44 -4.79 17.34
C ALA A 204 21.47 -5.54 18.27
N MET A 205 21.34 -6.87 18.11
CA MET A 205 20.49 -7.70 18.97
C MET A 205 20.88 -7.59 20.45
N ARG A 206 22.18 -7.67 20.78
CA ARG A 206 22.64 -7.47 22.17
C ARG A 206 22.24 -6.11 22.72
N ARG A 207 22.37 -5.04 21.93
CA ARG A 207 21.96 -3.70 22.33
C ARG A 207 20.44 -3.60 22.57
N TRP A 208 19.64 -4.33 21.80
CA TRP A 208 18.18 -4.22 21.85
C TRP A 208 17.49 -5.15 22.85
N THR A 209 18.05 -6.33 23.08
CA THR A 209 17.43 -7.42 23.85
C THR A 209 18.32 -7.93 24.98
N GLY A 210 19.55 -7.44 25.11
CA GLY A 210 20.55 -7.95 26.05
C GLY A 210 21.20 -9.28 25.62
N LEU A 211 20.72 -9.92 24.55
CA LEU A 211 21.12 -11.27 24.17
C LEU A 211 21.64 -11.35 22.72
N PRO A 212 22.66 -12.18 22.45
CA PRO A 212 23.04 -12.49 21.09
C PRO A 212 21.97 -13.37 20.40
N PRO A 213 21.85 -13.32 19.06
CA PRO A 213 20.79 -13.99 18.30
C PRO A 213 20.64 -15.48 18.62
N LYS A 214 21.76 -16.22 18.77
CA LYS A 214 21.75 -17.66 19.09
C LYS A 214 21.14 -17.95 20.46
N ARG A 215 21.43 -17.13 21.48
CA ARG A 215 20.88 -17.32 22.83
C ARG A 215 19.40 -16.93 22.86
N PHE A 216 19.04 -15.82 22.22
CA PHE A 216 17.65 -15.40 22.07
C PHE A 216 16.80 -16.50 21.42
N LYS A 217 17.28 -17.08 20.31
CA LYS A 217 16.63 -18.21 19.64
C LYS A 217 16.47 -19.44 20.54
N LYS A 218 17.48 -19.79 21.35
CA LYS A 218 17.38 -20.92 22.29
C LYS A 218 16.31 -20.68 23.37
N GLN A 219 16.17 -19.45 23.86
CA GLN A 219 15.14 -19.10 24.84
C GLN A 219 13.72 -19.21 24.28
N LEU A 220 13.51 -18.84 23.01
CA LEU A 220 12.19 -19.00 22.36
C LEU A 220 11.81 -20.47 22.09
N GLN A 221 12.76 -21.40 22.23
CA GLN A 221 12.58 -22.83 21.93
C GLN A 221 12.55 -23.70 23.20
N THR A 222 12.68 -23.08 24.37
CA THR A 222 12.55 -23.73 25.68
C THR A 222 11.13 -23.52 26.18
#